data_AF-W1Y351-F1
#
_entry.id   AF-W1Y351-F1
#
_cell.length_a   1.000
_cell.length_b   1.000
_cell.length_c   1.000
_cell.angle_alpha   90.00
_cell.angle_beta   90.00
_cell.angle_gamma   90.00
#
_symmetry.space_group_name_H-M   'P 1'
#
loop_
_entity.id
_entity.type
_entity.pdbx_description
1 polymer ?
#
loop_
_entity_poly.entity_id
_entity_poly.type
_entity_poly.pdbx_seq_one_letter_code
_entity_poly.pdbx_strand_id
1 'polypeptide(L)'
;IDRVMNKESGVLGISGVSNDFRVIEEAAANGNKRAQLALNMFHYKVRRVIGAFAAVMGGVDAIVFTAGIGENGIGNRDAICNGLEYLG
;
A
#
# COMPACT_ATOMS: atom_id res chain seq x y z
N ILE A 1 -0.02 24.55 -2.21
CA ILE A 1 -0.16 23.22 -2.84
C ILE A 1 1.03 22.33 -2.50
N ASP A 2 2.26 22.78 -2.69
CA ASP A 2 3.47 21.98 -2.43
C ASP A 2 3.49 21.34 -1.02
N ARG A 3 3.28 22.16 0.03
CA ARG A 3 3.16 21.68 1.41
C ARG A 3 2.10 20.58 1.56
N VAL A 4 0.93 20.79 0.98
CA VAL A 4 -0.18 19.83 1.07
C VAL A 4 0.22 18.50 0.44
N MET A 5 0.78 18.53 -0.77
CA MET A 5 1.17 17.34 -1.53
C MET A 5 2.31 16.56 -0.86
N ASN A 6 3.28 17.26 -0.26
CA ASN A 6 4.48 16.65 0.27
C ASN A 6 4.42 16.31 1.76
N LYS A 7 3.55 16.96 2.54
CA LYS A 7 3.54 16.84 4.01
C LYS A 7 2.19 16.48 4.62
N GLU A 8 1.09 16.71 3.91
CA GLU A 8 -0.27 16.57 4.47
C GLU A 8 -1.14 15.58 3.66
N SER A 9 -0.55 14.86 2.70
CA SER A 9 -1.24 13.97 1.76
C SER A 9 -0.95 12.48 2.03
N GLY A 10 -1.30 11.62 1.07
CA GLY A 10 -1.04 10.17 1.15
C GLY A 10 -1.80 9.52 2.30
N VAL A 11 -1.18 8.51 2.91
CA VAL A 11 -1.80 7.76 4.02
C VAL A 11 -2.11 8.65 5.23
N LEU A 12 -1.32 9.70 5.47
CA LEU A 12 -1.60 10.68 6.53
C LEU A 12 -2.87 11.48 6.21
N GLY A 13 -2.96 12.07 5.02
CA GLY A 13 -4.13 12.86 4.63
C GLY A 13 -5.42 12.03 4.59
N ILE A 14 -5.33 10.77 4.12
CA ILE A 14 -6.49 9.89 4.02
C ILE A 14 -6.90 9.38 5.41
N SER A 15 -5.97 8.84 6.19
CA SER A 15 -6.28 8.30 7.52
C SER A 15 -6.65 9.39 8.51
N GLY A 16 -5.99 10.56 8.42
CA GLY A 16 -6.04 11.60 9.44
C GLY A 16 -5.35 11.21 10.75
N VAL A 17 -4.55 10.14 10.76
CA VAL A 17 -3.96 9.56 11.98
C VAL A 17 -2.45 9.77 12.01
N SER A 18 -1.73 9.17 11.07
CA SER A 18 -0.26 9.15 11.07
C SER A 18 0.27 8.90 9.65
N ASN A 19 1.56 9.18 9.44
CA ASN A 19 2.31 8.70 8.28
C ASN A 19 3.06 7.38 8.55
N ASP A 20 3.04 6.88 9.79
CA ASP A 20 3.60 5.58 10.18
C ASP A 20 2.58 4.47 9.97
N PHE A 21 2.92 3.48 9.15
CA PHE A 21 2.04 2.37 8.80
C PHE A 21 1.62 1.53 10.01
N ARG A 22 2.49 1.38 11.03
CA ARG A 22 2.18 0.58 12.22
C ARG A 22 1.03 1.20 13.01
N VAL A 23 1.05 2.53 13.14
CA VAL A 23 -0.01 3.29 13.83
C VAL A 23 -1.31 3.25 13.03
N ILE A 24 -1.22 3.27 11.69
CA ILE A 24 -2.39 3.19 10.82
C ILE A 24 -3.01 1.78 10.88
N GLU A 25 -2.19 0.73 10.85
CA GLU A 25 -2.63 -0.67 11.01
C GLU A 25 -3.33 -0.90 12.33
N GLU A 26 -2.76 -0.40 13.44
CA GLU A 26 -3.39 -0.47 14.76
C GLU A 26 -4.72 0.29 14.79
N ALA A 27 -4.76 1.50 14.25
CA ALA A 27 -5.99 2.28 14.18
C ALA A 27 -7.06 1.56 13.34
N ALA A 28 -6.68 0.95 12.22
CA ALA A 28 -7.58 0.18 11.38
C ALA A 28 -8.12 -1.06 12.10
N ALA A 29 -7.26 -1.81 12.79
CA ALA A 29 -7.65 -2.95 13.62
C ALA A 29 -8.62 -2.56 14.74
N ASN A 30 -8.46 -1.35 15.30
CA ASN A 30 -9.37 -0.75 16.28
C ASN A 30 -10.64 -0.12 15.67
N GLY A 31 -10.93 -0.38 14.39
CA GLY A 31 -12.18 0.02 13.73
C GLY A 31 -12.16 1.38 13.06
N ASN A 32 -11.01 2.06 12.95
CA ASN A 32 -10.91 3.32 12.23
C ASN A 32 -11.05 3.10 10.71
N LYS A 33 -12.24 3.43 10.19
CA LYS A 33 -12.57 3.27 8.77
C LYS A 33 -11.66 4.07 7.83
N ARG A 34 -11.19 5.25 8.24
CA ARG A 34 -10.29 6.08 7.41
C ARG A 34 -8.89 5.50 7.36
N ALA A 35 -8.41 4.92 8.46
CA ALA A 35 -7.14 4.19 8.49
C ALA A 35 -7.19 2.96 7.57
N GLN A 36 -8.26 2.16 7.64
CA GLN A 36 -8.47 1.04 6.72
C GLN A 36 -8.54 1.50 5.26
N LEU A 37 -9.25 2.60 4.98
CA LEU A 37 -9.31 3.17 3.63
C LEU A 37 -7.91 3.58 3.13
N ALA A 38 -7.09 4.21 3.98
CA ALA A 38 -5.73 4.59 3.62
C ALA A 38 -4.86 3.38 3.24
N LEU A 39 -4.95 2.29 4.02
CA LEU A 39 -4.26 1.04 3.72
C LEU A 39 -4.74 0.44 2.39
N ASN A 40 -6.05 0.31 2.20
CA ASN A 40 -6.65 -0.25 0.98
C ASN A 40 -6.22 0.55 -0.27
N MET A 41 -6.22 1.88 -0.18
CA MET A 41 -5.77 2.76 -1.27
C MET A 41 -4.28 2.60 -1.56
N PHE A 42 -3.46 2.42 -0.52
CA PHE A 42 -2.04 2.14 -0.68
C PHE A 42 -1.82 0.79 -1.38
N HIS A 43 -2.45 -0.29 -0.90
CA HIS A 43 -2.33 -1.63 -1.49
C HIS A 43 -2.78 -1.64 -2.96
N TYR A 44 -3.94 -1.04 -3.24
CA TYR A 44 -4.44 -0.87 -4.61
C TYR A 44 -3.44 -0.15 -5.50
N LYS A 45 -2.83 0.95 -5.02
CA LYS A 45 -1.87 1.73 -5.81
C LYS A 45 -0.62 0.91 -6.15
N VAL A 46 -0.08 0.15 -5.18
CA VAL A 46 1.09 -0.71 -5.41
C VAL A 46 0.75 -1.82 -6.40
N ARG A 47 -0.36 -2.54 -6.18
CA ARG A 47 -0.85 -3.60 -7.08
C ARG A 47 -1.03 -3.10 -8.50
N ARG A 48 -1.61 -1.91 -8.68
CA ARG A 48 -1.77 -1.26 -9.99
C ARG A 48 -0.44 -1.03 -10.69
N VAL A 49 0.59 -0.60 -9.96
CA VAL A 49 1.93 -0.38 -10.55
C VAL A 49 2.57 -1.71 -10.93
N ILE A 50 2.44 -2.75 -10.11
CA ILE A 50 2.91 -4.09 -10.44
C ILE A 50 2.26 -4.58 -11.75
N GLY A 51 0.93 -4.54 -11.83
CA GLY A 51 0.21 -4.99 -13.03
C GLY A 51 0.57 -4.19 -14.29
N ALA A 52 0.76 -2.87 -14.15
CA ALA A 52 1.19 -2.03 -15.27
C ALA A 52 2.57 -2.45 -15.81
N PHE A 53 3.54 -2.70 -14.93
CA PHE A 53 4.86 -3.15 -15.37
C PHE A 53 4.86 -4.58 -15.88
N ALA A 54 4.12 -5.50 -15.25
CA ALA A 54 3.96 -6.86 -15.77
C ALA A 54 3.40 -6.86 -17.20
N ALA A 55 2.40 -6.01 -17.48
CA ALA A 55 1.83 -5.86 -18.82
C ALA A 55 2.84 -5.30 -19.84
N VAL A 56 3.62 -4.28 -19.46
CA VAL A 56 4.61 -3.66 -20.36
C VAL A 56 5.82 -4.57 -20.62
N MET A 57 6.21 -5.39 -19.63
CA MET A 57 7.34 -6.32 -19.75
C MET A 57 6.95 -7.66 -20.41
N GLY A 58 5.67 -7.93 -20.62
CA GLY A 58 5.17 -9.19 -21.18
C GLY A 58 5.13 -10.36 -20.19
N GLY A 59 5.14 -10.07 -18.87
CA GLY A 59 5.16 -11.05 -17.81
C GLY A 59 5.92 -10.56 -16.57
N VAL A 60 6.01 -11.42 -15.55
CA VAL A 60 6.83 -11.20 -14.37
C VAL A 60 7.32 -12.55 -13.83
N ASP A 61 8.62 -12.69 -13.59
CA ASP A 61 9.20 -13.90 -12.97
C ASP A 61 9.24 -13.80 -11.44
N ALA A 62 9.43 -12.59 -10.91
CA ALA A 62 9.54 -12.33 -9.49
C ALA A 62 9.08 -10.92 -9.12
N ILE A 63 8.43 -10.81 -7.97
CA ILE A 63 8.10 -9.54 -7.31
C ILE A 63 8.90 -9.47 -6.02
N VAL A 64 9.75 -8.44 -5.88
CA VAL A 64 10.61 -8.26 -4.71
C VAL A 64 10.09 -7.10 -3.87
N PHE A 65 9.78 -7.37 -2.60
CA PHE A 65 9.48 -6.35 -1.60
C PHE A 65 10.73 -6.05 -0.77
N THR A 66 11.05 -4.77 -0.59
CA THR A 66 12.25 -4.31 0.13
C THR A 66 11.95 -3.03 0.92
N ALA A 67 12.94 -2.54 1.68
CA ALA A 67 12.88 -1.42 2.60
C ALA A 67 11.83 -1.61 3.70
N GLY A 68 11.67 -0.61 4.57
CA GLY A 68 10.90 -0.73 5.82
C GLY A 68 9.54 -1.44 5.70
N ILE A 69 8.62 -0.93 4.88
CA ILE A 69 7.27 -1.52 4.73
C ILE A 69 7.34 -2.86 4.00
N GLY A 70 8.15 -2.97 2.94
CA GLY A 70 8.23 -4.20 2.13
C GLY A 70 8.83 -5.38 2.89
N GLU A 71 9.84 -5.12 3.73
CA GLU A 71 10.53 -6.16 4.52
C GLU A 71 9.71 -6.60 5.71
N ASN A 72 9.13 -5.65 6.46
CA ASN A 72 8.51 -5.93 7.76
C ASN A 72 6.98 -6.11 7.68
N GLY A 73 6.33 -5.55 6.67
CA GLY A 73 4.87 -5.52 6.55
C GLY A 73 4.27 -6.76 5.90
N ILE A 74 4.26 -7.90 6.59
CA ILE A 74 3.71 -9.17 6.07
C ILE A 74 2.26 -8.98 5.57
N GLY A 75 1.39 -8.37 6.37
CA GLY A 75 0.00 -8.11 5.97
C GLY A 75 -0.13 -7.13 4.79
N ASN A 76 0.81 -6.19 4.64
CA ASN A 76 0.83 -5.32 3.46
C ASN A 76 1.18 -6.09 2.20
N ARG A 77 2.17 -7.00 2.24
CA ARG A 77 2.53 -7.84 1.10
C ARG A 77 1.37 -8.72 0.67
N ASP A 78 0.72 -9.38 1.63
CA ASP A 78 -0.44 -10.23 1.38
C ASP A 78 -1.59 -9.45 0.70
N ALA A 79 -1.96 -8.29 1.26
CA ALA A 79 -3.02 -7.46 0.71
C ALA A 79 -2.68 -6.86 -0.68
N ILE A 80 -1.40 -6.61 -0.97
CA ILE A 80 -0.95 -6.15 -2.29
C ILE A 80 -1.03 -7.28 -3.32
N CYS A 81 -0.63 -8.50 -2.94
CA CYS A 81 -0.66 -9.67 -3.81
C CYS A 81 -2.08 -10.18 -4.06
N ASN A 82 -3.03 -9.91 -3.17
CA ASN A 82 -4.45 -10.21 -3.41
C ASN A 82 -4.91 -9.53 -4.71
N GLY A 83 -5.45 -10.29 -5.67
CA GLY A 83 -5.82 -9.82 -7.00
C GLY A 83 -4.72 -9.94 -8.06
N LEU A 84 -3.54 -10.48 -7.72
CA LEU A 84 -2.46 -10.83 -8.66
C LEU A 84 -2.36 -12.34 -8.92
N GLU A 85 -3.29 -13.15 -8.43
CA GLU A 85 -3.24 -14.62 -8.51
C GLU A 85 -3.19 -15.15 -9.95
N TYR A 86 -3.63 -14.34 -10.92
CA TYR A 86 -3.55 -14.67 -12.34
C TYR A 86 -2.10 -14.63 -12.89
N LEU A 87 -1.16 -14.05 -12.15
CA LEU A 87 0.27 -14.04 -12.47
C LEU A 87 0.99 -15.30 -11.96
N GLY A 88 0.30 -16.18 -11.22
CA GLY A 88 0.87 -17.32 -10.49
C GLY A 88 1.04 -17.04 -9.01
#